data_AF-A0A953S5G1-F1
#
_entry.id   AF-A0A953S5G1-F1
#
_cell.length_a   1.000
_cell.length_b   1.000
_cell.length_c   1.000
_cell.angle_alpha   90.00
_cell.angle_beta   90.00
_cell.angle_gamma   90.00
#
_symmetry.space_group_name_H-M   'P 1'
#
loop_
_entity.id
_entity.type
_entity.pdbx_description
1 polymer ?
#
loop_
_entity_poly.entity_id
_entity_poly.type
_entity_poly.pdbx_seq_one_letter_code
_entity_poly.pdbx_strand_id
1 'polypeptide(L)'
;MECNRVRQLLPGYLDGALPSGAWSETHLMVGHHLEHCGECREELQEYLELSSLMSRVQRPAPPADLALRIRVAVAQRLADNPWLHYTRLARTRAYMVLKNILEPLALPATAGFTVALVVFVLVCQVLGMGMPLRAVTNDSPTNLLQPARLEALAPFPVTGLEESGHSGPHGLLVKATINAEGGAVTYEILSGPDNPRVRRQLDQVLLFSRFRPQMSFGRFMSGGHVILSFSDISVKG
;
A
#
# COMPACT_ATOMS: atom_id res chain seq x y z
N MET A 1 -7.71 -45.30 23.65
CA MET A 1 -8.55 -46.06 22.70
C MET A 1 -9.07 -47.30 23.40
N GLU A 2 -10.29 -47.71 23.09
CA GLU A 2 -10.89 -48.94 23.61
C GLU A 2 -10.32 -50.16 22.86
N CYS A 3 -10.08 -51.26 23.57
CA CYS A 3 -9.51 -52.48 22.98
C CYS A 3 -10.34 -52.97 21.78
N ASN A 4 -11.67 -53.01 21.88
CA ASN A 4 -12.56 -53.45 20.80
C ASN A 4 -12.34 -52.69 19.49
N ARG A 5 -12.06 -51.39 19.57
CA ARG A 5 -11.79 -50.57 18.40
C ARG A 5 -10.42 -50.88 17.79
N VAL A 6 -9.42 -51.14 18.63
CA VAL A 6 -8.09 -51.54 18.17
C VAL A 6 -8.14 -52.90 17.50
N ARG A 7 -8.85 -53.88 18.06
CA ARG A 7 -9.05 -55.22 17.49
C ARG A 7 -9.57 -55.19 16.05
N GLN A 8 -10.56 -54.35 15.78
CA GLN A 8 -11.11 -54.16 14.43
C GLN A 8 -10.10 -53.56 13.44
N LEU A 9 -9.12 -52.79 13.94
CA LEU A 9 -8.11 -52.11 13.14
C LEU A 9 -6.80 -52.90 13.01
N LEU A 10 -6.59 -53.97 13.79
CA LEU A 10 -5.36 -54.78 13.77
C LEU A 10 -5.00 -55.33 12.38
N PRO A 11 -5.92 -55.92 11.59
CA PRO A 11 -5.57 -56.43 10.26
C PRO A 11 -5.10 -55.31 9.31
N GLY A 12 -5.82 -54.18 9.31
CA GLY A 12 -5.44 -53.01 8.51
C GLY A 12 -4.15 -52.35 8.99
N TYR A 13 -3.84 -52.42 10.28
CA TYR A 13 -2.57 -51.97 10.85
C TYR A 13 -1.40 -52.86 10.37
N LEU A 14 -1.59 -54.18 10.33
CA LEU A 14 -0.58 -55.14 9.84
C LEU A 14 -0.28 -54.97 8.34
N ASP A 15 -1.31 -54.73 7.53
CA ASP A 15 -1.16 -54.52 6.08
C ASP A 15 -0.73 -53.08 5.70
N GLY A 16 -0.59 -52.18 6.67
CA GLY A 16 -0.35 -50.75 6.43
C GLY A 16 -1.50 -50.07 5.67
N ALA A 17 -2.70 -50.68 5.67
CA ALA A 17 -3.87 -50.34 4.88
C ALA A 17 -4.95 -49.58 5.68
N LEU A 18 -4.56 -48.91 6.76
CA LEU A 18 -5.48 -48.05 7.52
C LEU A 18 -6.02 -46.90 6.64
N PRO A 19 -7.29 -46.47 6.83
CA PRO A 19 -8.04 -45.57 5.93
C PRO A 19 -7.44 -44.16 5.73
N SER A 20 -6.30 -43.86 6.37
CA SER A 20 -5.59 -42.59 6.28
C SER A 20 -4.08 -42.75 6.02
N GLY A 21 -3.64 -43.94 5.57
CA GLY A 21 -2.26 -44.26 5.21
C GLY A 21 -1.38 -44.68 6.39
N ALA A 22 -0.20 -45.22 6.08
CA ALA A 22 0.74 -45.85 7.03
C ALA A 22 1.29 -44.91 8.13
N TRP A 23 1.08 -43.60 8.03
CA TRP A 23 1.55 -42.58 8.98
C TRP A 23 0.41 -41.70 9.51
N SER A 24 -0.81 -42.23 9.49
CA SER A 24 -1.98 -41.54 10.02
C SER A 24 -1.94 -41.46 11.55
N GLU A 25 -2.61 -40.45 12.12
CA GLU A 25 -2.84 -40.32 13.56
C GLU A 25 -3.42 -41.61 14.16
N THR A 26 -4.26 -42.32 13.40
CA THR A 26 -4.79 -43.65 13.75
C THR A 26 -3.72 -44.72 13.90
N HIS A 27 -2.68 -44.74 13.06
CA HIS A 27 -1.56 -45.68 13.18
C HIS A 27 -0.76 -45.43 14.46
N LEU A 28 -0.50 -44.15 14.81
CA LEU A 28 0.18 -43.77 16.05
C LEU A 28 -0.65 -44.13 17.29
N MET A 29 -1.97 -43.90 17.27
CA MET A 29 -2.85 -44.24 18.38
C MET A 29 -2.94 -45.75 18.63
N VAL A 30 -2.98 -46.56 17.55
CA VAL A 30 -2.93 -48.02 17.66
C VAL A 30 -1.58 -48.48 18.21
N GLY A 31 -0.47 -47.93 17.71
CA GLY A 31 0.88 -48.21 18.21
C GLY A 31 1.03 -47.92 19.70
N HIS A 32 0.62 -46.72 20.15
CA HIS A 32 0.65 -46.35 21.57
C HIS A 32 -0.23 -47.27 22.44
N HIS A 33 -1.37 -47.75 21.93
CA HIS A 33 -2.20 -48.70 22.66
C HIS A 33 -1.52 -50.06 22.80
N LEU A 34 -0.85 -50.55 21.75
CA LEU A 34 -0.11 -51.82 21.76
C LEU A 34 1.08 -51.82 22.73
N GLU A 35 1.67 -50.66 23.04
CA GLU A 35 2.70 -50.52 24.07
C GLU A 35 2.14 -50.76 25.48
N HIS A 36 0.88 -50.38 25.73
CA HIS A 36 0.27 -50.38 27.06
C HIS A 36 -0.71 -51.54 27.30
N CYS A 37 -1.23 -52.20 26.25
CA CYS A 37 -2.18 -53.30 26.35
C CYS A 37 -1.52 -54.62 25.89
N GLY A 38 -1.43 -55.59 26.82
CA GLY A 38 -0.92 -56.94 26.53
C GLY A 38 -1.86 -57.77 25.65
N GLU A 39 -3.17 -57.76 25.93
CA GLU A 39 -4.14 -58.57 25.19
C GLU A 39 -4.17 -58.24 23.69
N CYS A 40 -4.16 -56.95 23.33
CA CYS A 40 -4.14 -56.55 21.92
C CYS A 40 -2.80 -56.89 21.23
N ARG A 41 -1.71 -57.04 22.00
CA ARG A 41 -0.40 -57.44 21.48
C ARG A 41 -0.35 -58.94 21.21
N GLU A 42 -0.97 -59.74 22.07
CA GLU A 42 -1.13 -61.18 21.86
C GLU A 42 -1.94 -61.45 20.58
N GLU A 43 -3.06 -60.76 20.38
CA GLU A 43 -3.85 -60.89 19.15
C GLU A 43 -3.08 -60.46 17.90
N LEU A 44 -2.29 -59.39 17.98
CA LEU A 44 -1.42 -58.99 16.88
C LEU A 44 -0.39 -60.10 16.55
N GLN A 45 0.11 -60.78 17.57
CA GLN A 45 1.05 -61.87 17.40
C GLN A 45 0.39 -63.09 16.73
N GLU A 46 -0.86 -63.41 17.07
CA GLU A 46 -1.65 -64.43 16.36
C GLU A 46 -1.80 -64.11 14.86
N TYR A 47 -2.08 -62.84 14.53
CA TYR A 47 -2.14 -62.40 13.12
C TYR A 47 -0.79 -62.51 12.41
N LEU A 48 0.32 -62.20 13.07
CA LEU A 48 1.67 -62.35 12.52
C LEU A 48 2.02 -63.82 12.27
N GLU A 49 1.66 -64.71 13.20
CA GLU A 49 1.84 -66.15 13.04
C GLU A 49 1.03 -66.68 11.86
N LEU A 50 -0.25 -66.29 11.76
CA LEU A 50 -1.11 -66.64 10.63
C LEU A 50 -0.54 -66.15 9.30
N SER A 51 -0.08 -64.90 9.24
CA SER A 51 0.56 -64.32 8.04
C SER A 51 1.83 -65.10 7.67
N SER A 52 2.63 -65.49 8.66
CA SER A 52 3.83 -66.31 8.43
C SER A 52 3.49 -67.69 7.86
N LEU A 53 2.40 -68.32 8.31
CA LEU A 53 1.93 -69.60 7.78
C LEU A 53 1.40 -69.44 6.34
N MET A 54 0.64 -68.39 6.08
CA MET A 54 0.16 -68.06 4.73
C MET A 54 1.31 -67.75 3.77
N SER A 55 2.40 -67.14 4.25
CA SER A 55 3.58 -66.85 3.43
C SER A 55 4.29 -68.11 2.89
N ARG A 56 4.11 -69.25 3.57
CA ARG A 56 4.63 -70.57 3.16
C ARG A 56 3.78 -71.24 2.10
N VAL A 57 2.57 -70.76 1.84
CA VAL A 57 1.71 -71.26 0.78
C VAL A 57 2.37 -70.98 -0.56
N GLN A 58 2.37 -71.99 -1.43
CA GLN A 58 3.02 -71.91 -2.73
C GLN A 58 2.38 -70.80 -3.56
N ARG A 59 3.17 -69.77 -3.86
CA ARG A 59 2.70 -68.69 -4.73
C ARG A 59 2.51 -69.23 -6.15
N PRO A 60 1.43 -68.85 -6.85
CA PRO A 60 1.26 -69.22 -8.24
C PRO A 60 2.45 -68.71 -9.03
N ALA A 61 3.02 -69.57 -9.88
CA ALA A 61 4.16 -69.20 -10.71
C ALA A 61 3.76 -68.01 -11.59
N PRO A 62 4.54 -66.91 -11.58
CA PRO A 62 4.26 -65.79 -12.46
C PRO A 62 4.39 -66.27 -13.92
N PRO A 63 3.57 -65.74 -14.84
CA PRO A 63 3.66 -66.12 -16.24
C PRO A 63 5.04 -65.74 -16.79
N ALA A 64 5.61 -66.58 -17.65
CA ALA A 64 7.00 -66.43 -18.14
C ALA A 64 7.23 -65.11 -18.89
N ASP A 65 6.17 -64.51 -19.44
CA ASP A 65 6.19 -63.25 -20.17
C ASP A 65 6.10 -62.01 -19.25
N LEU A 66 5.85 -62.17 -17.94
CA LEU A 66 5.60 -61.05 -17.02
C LEU A 66 6.77 -60.06 -17.00
N ALA A 67 8.00 -60.58 -16.88
CA ALA A 67 9.20 -59.75 -16.85
C ALA A 67 9.35 -58.94 -18.15
N LEU A 68 9.01 -59.54 -19.29
CA LEU A 68 9.07 -58.89 -20.59
C LEU A 68 7.95 -57.84 -20.71
N ARG A 69 6.73 -58.17 -20.29
CA ARG A 69 5.58 -57.24 -20.27
C ARG A 69 5.84 -56.04 -19.36
N ILE A 70 6.46 -56.23 -18.20
CA ILE A 70 6.86 -55.12 -17.31
C ILE A 70 7.90 -54.24 -18.00
N ARG A 71 8.95 -54.82 -18.60
CA ARG A 71 9.98 -54.05 -19.32
C ARG A 71 9.41 -53.28 -20.50
N VAL A 72 8.53 -53.88 -21.28
CA VAL A 72 7.84 -53.22 -22.40
C VAL A 72 6.91 -52.12 -21.90
N ALA A 73 6.12 -52.38 -20.86
CA ALA A 73 5.25 -51.37 -20.27
C ALA A 73 6.04 -50.17 -19.70
N VAL A 74 7.20 -50.42 -19.08
CA VAL A 74 8.10 -49.36 -18.59
C VAL A 74 8.71 -48.59 -19.78
N ALA A 75 9.18 -49.29 -20.81
CA ALA A 75 9.77 -48.68 -21.99
C ALA A 75 8.76 -47.83 -22.78
N GLN A 76 7.52 -48.31 -22.95
CA GLN A 76 6.43 -47.54 -23.57
C GLN A 76 6.13 -46.26 -22.79
N ARG A 77 6.08 -46.35 -21.45
CA ARG A 77 5.82 -45.19 -20.58
C ARG A 77 6.96 -44.16 -20.58
N LEU A 78 8.18 -44.59 -20.88
CA LEU A 78 9.36 -43.72 -21.05
C LEU A 78 9.44 -43.13 -22.48
N ALA A 79 8.97 -43.86 -23.49
CA ALA A 79 8.92 -43.42 -24.88
C ALA A 79 7.76 -42.47 -25.17
N ASP A 80 6.68 -42.54 -24.39
CA ASP A 80 5.59 -41.57 -24.43
C ASP A 80 6.12 -40.17 -24.11
N ASN A 81 5.86 -39.24 -25.05
CA ASN A 81 6.37 -37.87 -25.12
C ASN A 81 6.90 -37.32 -23.78
N PRO A 82 8.23 -37.22 -23.59
CA PRO A 82 8.83 -36.87 -22.30
C PRO A 82 8.34 -35.52 -21.78
N TRP A 83 7.98 -34.61 -22.68
CA TRP A 83 7.43 -33.29 -22.35
C TRP A 83 6.02 -33.34 -21.74
N LEU A 84 5.12 -34.17 -22.25
CA LEU A 84 3.76 -34.32 -21.71
C LEU A 84 3.78 -35.03 -20.34
N HIS A 85 4.70 -35.98 -20.16
CA HIS A 85 4.91 -36.64 -18.88
C HIS A 85 5.50 -35.68 -17.84
N TYR A 86 6.54 -34.92 -18.20
CA TYR A 86 7.13 -33.92 -17.29
C TYR A 86 6.13 -32.84 -16.88
N THR A 87 5.31 -32.34 -17.80
CA THR A 87 4.29 -31.32 -17.48
C THR A 87 3.19 -31.88 -16.59
N ARG A 88 2.70 -33.11 -16.83
CA ARG A 88 1.73 -33.76 -15.93
C ARG A 88 2.32 -34.05 -14.55
N LEU A 89 3.54 -34.57 -14.48
CA LEU A 89 4.23 -34.87 -13.22
C LEU A 89 4.57 -33.59 -12.44
N ALA A 90 4.98 -32.54 -13.13
CA ALA A 90 5.20 -31.22 -12.54
C ALA A 90 3.89 -30.63 -12.03
N ARG A 91 2.79 -30.79 -12.76
CA ARG A 91 1.46 -30.31 -12.34
C ARG A 91 0.92 -31.07 -11.13
N THR A 92 1.07 -32.39 -11.07
CA THR A 92 0.66 -33.18 -9.90
C THR A 92 1.55 -32.91 -8.69
N ARG A 93 2.87 -32.79 -8.89
CA ARG A 93 3.79 -32.36 -7.82
C ARG A 93 3.48 -30.95 -7.35
N ALA A 94 3.29 -30.00 -8.25
CA ALA A 94 2.91 -28.63 -7.92
C ALA A 94 1.57 -28.62 -7.18
N TYR A 95 0.57 -29.37 -7.62
CA TYR A 95 -0.72 -29.46 -6.94
C TYR A 95 -0.59 -30.02 -5.52
N MET A 96 0.20 -31.08 -5.33
CA MET A 96 0.44 -31.65 -3.99
C MET A 96 1.24 -30.70 -3.10
N VAL A 97 2.28 -30.04 -3.62
CA VAL A 97 3.08 -29.05 -2.89
C VAL A 97 2.23 -27.83 -2.55
N LEU A 98 1.41 -27.36 -3.49
CA LEU A 98 0.49 -26.25 -3.31
C LEU A 98 -0.52 -26.60 -2.22
N LYS A 99 -1.12 -27.79 -2.26
CA LYS A 99 -2.04 -28.25 -1.20
C LYS A 99 -1.31 -28.35 0.14
N ASN A 100 -0.16 -29.02 0.21
CA ASN A 100 0.54 -29.28 1.47
C ASN A 100 1.20 -28.03 2.10
N ILE A 101 1.57 -27.04 1.28
CA ILE A 101 2.13 -25.76 1.75
C ILE A 101 1.00 -24.78 2.03
N LEU A 102 0.02 -24.61 1.15
CA LEU A 102 -1.07 -23.65 1.38
C LEU A 102 -2.09 -24.13 2.41
N GLU A 103 -2.25 -25.41 2.67
CA GLU A 103 -3.16 -25.87 3.73
C GLU A 103 -2.74 -25.31 5.12
N PRO A 104 -1.46 -25.33 5.52
CA PRO A 104 -0.99 -24.62 6.71
C PRO A 104 -0.71 -23.12 6.50
N LEU A 105 -0.35 -22.66 5.29
CA LEU A 105 -0.06 -21.23 5.03
C LEU A 105 -1.32 -20.39 4.73
N ALA A 106 -2.47 -21.00 4.42
CA ALA A 106 -3.70 -20.28 4.08
C ALA A 106 -4.19 -19.41 5.23
N LEU A 107 -4.00 -19.85 6.47
CA LEU A 107 -4.39 -19.08 7.66
C LEU A 107 -3.53 -17.81 7.84
N PRO A 108 -2.18 -17.87 7.82
CA PRO A 108 -1.36 -16.66 7.96
C PRO A 108 -1.27 -15.80 6.68
N ALA A 109 -1.25 -16.39 5.48
CA ALA A 109 -1.06 -15.62 4.24
C ALA A 109 -2.30 -14.80 3.85
N THR A 110 -3.51 -15.32 4.09
CA THR A 110 -4.75 -14.56 3.85
C THR A 110 -4.90 -13.42 4.86
N ALA A 111 -4.49 -13.62 6.10
CA ALA A 111 -4.48 -12.59 7.13
C ALA A 111 -3.54 -11.42 6.80
N GLY A 112 -2.34 -11.71 6.25
CA GLY A 112 -1.43 -10.66 5.80
C GLY A 112 -2.00 -9.84 4.64
N PHE A 113 -2.62 -10.51 3.66
CA PHE A 113 -3.21 -9.85 2.50
C PHE A 113 -4.42 -8.97 2.86
N THR A 114 -5.29 -9.45 3.77
CA THR A 114 -6.44 -8.66 4.25
C THR A 114 -5.99 -7.43 5.02
N VAL A 115 -5.01 -7.56 5.91
CA VAL A 115 -4.44 -6.41 6.65
C VAL A 115 -3.81 -5.40 5.71
N ALA A 116 -3.00 -5.85 4.73
CA ALA A 116 -2.38 -4.97 3.75
C ALA A 116 -3.42 -4.20 2.92
N LEU A 117 -4.50 -4.88 2.51
CA LEU A 117 -5.59 -4.26 1.75
C LEU A 117 -6.36 -3.24 2.60
N VAL A 118 -6.65 -3.55 3.86
CA VAL A 118 -7.28 -2.60 4.80
C VAL A 118 -6.41 -1.36 5.02
N VAL A 119 -5.11 -1.53 5.25
CA VAL A 119 -4.17 -0.41 5.41
C VAL A 119 -4.09 0.41 4.14
N PHE A 120 -4.03 -0.22 2.97
CA PHE A 120 -3.99 0.48 1.69
C PHE A 120 -5.26 1.29 1.45
N VAL A 121 -6.45 0.72 1.70
CA VAL A 121 -7.72 1.44 1.58
C VAL A 121 -7.79 2.60 2.57
N LEU A 122 -7.33 2.41 3.81
CA LEU A 122 -7.25 3.48 4.81
C LEU A 122 -6.36 4.63 4.32
N VAL A 123 -5.16 4.31 3.82
CA VAL A 123 -4.21 5.29 3.28
C VAL A 123 -4.80 6.02 2.08
N CYS A 124 -5.44 5.29 1.15
CA CYS A 124 -6.13 5.89 0.01
C CYS A 124 -7.33 6.75 0.42
N GLN A 125 -8.06 6.41 1.48
CA GLN A 125 -9.12 7.28 2.00
C GLN A 125 -8.54 8.54 2.65
N VAL A 126 -7.45 8.42 3.42
CA VAL A 126 -6.78 9.58 4.04
C VAL A 126 -6.16 10.52 2.99
N LEU A 127 -5.60 9.97 1.91
CA LEU A 127 -5.02 10.75 0.81
C LEU A 127 -6.06 11.25 -0.19
N GLY A 128 -7.12 10.47 -0.43
CA GLY A 128 -8.15 10.71 -1.45
C GLY A 128 -9.34 11.54 -0.95
N MET A 129 -9.72 11.42 0.33
CA MET A 129 -10.54 12.43 0.99
C MET A 129 -9.61 13.59 1.34
N GLY A 130 -9.29 14.38 0.32
CA GLY A 130 -8.39 15.50 0.41
C GLY A 130 -8.67 16.30 1.67
N MET A 131 -7.73 16.25 2.62
CA MET A 131 -7.47 17.41 3.44
C MET A 131 -7.42 18.57 2.45
N PRO A 132 -8.26 19.61 2.56
CA PRO A 132 -8.04 20.81 1.79
C PRO A 132 -6.71 21.34 2.32
N LEU A 133 -5.61 20.92 1.71
CA LEU A 133 -4.39 21.67 1.64
C LEU A 133 -4.84 22.94 0.96
N ARG A 134 -5.30 23.88 1.80
CA ARG A 134 -5.51 25.26 1.45
C ARG A 134 -4.14 25.67 0.98
N ALA A 135 -3.90 25.53 -0.31
CA ALA A 135 -2.70 25.96 -0.96
C ALA A 135 -2.67 27.46 -0.66
N VAL A 136 -1.95 27.80 0.40
CA VAL A 136 -1.52 29.16 0.64
C VAL A 136 -0.56 29.37 -0.51
N THR A 137 -1.07 29.97 -1.57
CA THR A 137 -0.39 30.34 -2.80
C THR A 137 0.64 31.44 -2.51
N ASN A 138 1.57 31.17 -1.61
CA ASN A 138 2.61 32.11 -1.26
C ASN A 138 3.86 31.32 -0.86
N ASP A 139 4.56 30.91 -1.91
CA ASP A 139 5.84 30.21 -1.84
C ASP A 139 6.88 31.11 -1.15
N SER A 140 7.05 30.94 0.16
CA SER A 140 8.33 31.21 0.82
C SER A 140 8.80 29.89 1.41
N PRO A 141 9.72 29.15 0.74
CA PRO A 141 10.12 27.79 1.14
C PRO A 141 10.80 27.71 2.51
N THR A 142 11.01 28.86 3.16
CA THR A 142 11.45 28.98 4.54
C THR A 142 10.74 30.18 5.15
N ASN A 143 9.97 30.00 6.24
CA ASN A 143 9.34 31.08 7.04
C ASN A 143 10.38 31.88 7.85
N LEU A 144 11.54 32.13 7.24
CA LEU A 144 12.68 32.85 7.80
C LEU A 144 12.62 34.32 7.41
N LEU A 145 12.16 34.61 6.19
CA LEU A 145 11.97 35.97 5.68
C LEU A 145 10.70 36.01 4.83
N GLN A 146 9.69 36.75 5.30
CA GLN A 146 8.46 36.98 4.55
C GLN A 146 8.41 38.46 4.13
N PRO A 147 8.38 38.79 2.83
CA PRO A 147 8.33 40.17 2.38
C PRO A 147 6.99 40.83 2.75
N ALA A 148 6.99 42.16 2.83
CA ALA A 148 5.75 42.91 3.05
C ALA A 148 4.81 42.70 1.85
N ARG A 149 3.50 42.58 2.12
CA ARG A 149 2.49 42.39 1.06
C ARG A 149 1.24 43.22 1.33
N LEU A 150 0.51 43.52 0.26
CA LEU A 150 -0.83 44.10 0.34
C LEU A 150 -1.84 43.01 0.69
N GLU A 151 -2.70 43.24 1.69
CA GLU A 151 -3.81 42.33 2.03
C GLU A 151 -5.15 42.86 1.52
N ALA A 152 -5.39 44.15 1.69
CA ALA A 152 -6.58 44.81 1.18
C ALA A 152 -6.23 46.23 0.75
N LEU A 153 -6.53 46.56 -0.50
CA LEU A 153 -6.44 47.93 -1.01
C LEU A 153 -7.73 48.68 -0.68
N ALA A 154 -7.62 49.95 -0.29
CA ALA A 154 -8.79 50.77 -0.08
C ALA A 154 -9.52 51.02 -1.42
N PRO A 155 -10.87 50.98 -1.45
CA PRO A 155 -11.65 51.13 -2.68
C PRO A 155 -11.84 52.62 -3.04
N PHE A 156 -10.76 53.39 -3.12
CA PHE A 156 -10.80 54.77 -3.58
C PHE A 156 -10.17 54.89 -4.97
N PRO A 157 -10.89 55.49 -5.96
CA PRO A 157 -10.34 55.68 -7.29
C PRO A 157 -9.27 56.78 -7.27
N VAL A 158 -8.12 56.51 -7.90
CA VAL A 158 -7.09 57.51 -8.20
C VAL A 158 -7.40 58.07 -9.58
N THR A 159 -7.69 59.36 -9.68
CA THR A 159 -8.13 60.02 -10.93
C THR A 159 -7.14 61.09 -11.36
N GLY A 160 -7.09 61.39 -12.67
CA GLY A 160 -6.15 62.36 -13.23
C GLY A 160 -4.80 61.75 -13.65
N LEU A 161 -4.79 60.46 -14.00
CA LEU A 161 -3.61 59.74 -14.50
C LEU A 161 -3.35 59.98 -16.01
N GLU A 162 -4.23 60.71 -16.69
CA GLU A 162 -4.20 60.96 -18.14
C GLU A 162 -3.28 62.13 -18.57
N GLU A 163 -2.90 63.02 -17.65
CA GLU A 163 -2.14 64.25 -17.98
C GLU A 163 -0.68 64.00 -18.40
N SER A 164 -0.10 62.88 -17.99
CA SER A 164 1.22 62.43 -18.43
C SER A 164 1.00 61.35 -19.49
N GLY A 165 1.33 61.63 -20.76
CA GLY A 165 1.09 60.79 -21.95
C GLY A 165 1.77 59.40 -21.94
N HIS A 166 1.49 58.61 -20.92
CA HIS A 166 1.96 57.26 -20.66
C HIS A 166 0.71 56.37 -20.55
N SER A 167 0.07 56.14 -21.69
CA SER A 167 -1.01 55.16 -21.84
C SER A 167 -0.48 53.72 -21.80
N GLY A 168 0.15 53.35 -20.69
CA GLY A 168 0.57 51.98 -20.39
C GLY A 168 -0.34 51.34 -19.33
N PRO A 169 -0.31 49.99 -19.18
CA PRO A 169 -1.08 49.26 -18.17
C PRO A 169 -0.69 49.59 -16.71
N HIS A 170 0.35 50.40 -16.50
CA HIS A 170 0.82 50.89 -15.20
C HIS A 170 0.86 52.42 -15.21
N GLY A 171 -0.29 53.07 -15.05
CA GLY A 171 -0.42 54.54 -15.14
C GLY A 171 0.23 55.29 -13.97
N LEU A 172 0.37 54.64 -12.81
CA LEU A 172 1.05 55.19 -11.64
C LEU A 172 1.66 54.06 -10.79
N LEU A 173 2.96 54.13 -10.55
CA LEU A 173 3.72 53.12 -9.81
C LEU A 173 4.30 53.75 -8.54
N VAL A 174 3.89 53.20 -7.39
CA VAL A 174 4.18 53.76 -6.07
C VAL A 174 4.87 52.72 -5.20
N LYS A 175 6.01 53.07 -4.64
CA LYS A 175 6.70 52.27 -3.63
C LYS A 175 6.31 52.79 -2.25
N ALA A 176 5.54 52.01 -1.50
CA ALA A 176 5.16 52.31 -0.13
C ALA A 176 6.10 51.61 0.86
N THR A 177 6.51 52.32 1.92
CA THR A 177 7.24 51.77 3.06
C THR A 177 6.26 51.43 4.17
N ILE A 178 6.41 50.24 4.75
CA ILE A 178 5.46 49.69 5.72
C ILE A 178 6.12 49.58 7.09
N ASN A 179 5.40 49.99 8.12
CA ASN A 179 5.82 49.83 9.51
C ASN A 179 5.58 48.40 10.02
N ALA A 180 6.05 48.11 11.24
CA ALA A 180 5.82 46.81 11.88
C ALA A 180 4.34 46.55 12.24
N GLU A 181 3.48 47.58 12.20
CA GLU A 181 2.04 47.49 12.53
C GLU A 181 1.17 47.21 11.29
N GLY A 182 1.74 47.28 10.07
CA GLY A 182 1.03 47.03 8.81
C GLY A 182 0.41 48.27 8.16
N GLY A 183 0.78 49.47 8.62
CA GLY A 183 0.46 50.75 7.98
C GLY A 183 1.56 51.23 7.05
N ALA A 184 1.19 52.01 6.03
CA ALA A 184 2.14 52.70 5.15
C ALA A 184 2.63 54.00 5.82
N VAL A 185 3.93 54.16 5.99
CA VAL A 185 4.54 55.35 6.65
C VAL A 185 4.93 56.40 5.64
N THR A 186 5.58 55.99 4.56
CA THR A 186 5.98 56.88 3.47
C THR A 186 5.76 56.21 2.12
N TYR A 187 5.65 57.00 1.06
CA TYR A 187 5.61 56.50 -0.30
C TYR A 187 6.50 57.34 -1.22
N GLU A 188 6.98 56.68 -2.26
CA GLU A 188 7.78 57.26 -3.32
C GLU A 188 7.12 56.92 -4.65
N ILE A 189 6.85 57.93 -5.48
CA ILE A 189 6.29 57.73 -6.82
C ILE A 189 7.46 57.40 -7.75
N LEU A 190 7.52 56.15 -8.21
CA LEU A 190 8.58 55.68 -9.11
C LEU A 190 8.27 56.06 -10.57
N SER A 191 6.98 56.13 -10.94
CA SER A 191 6.55 56.49 -12.29
C SER A 191 5.10 56.99 -12.25
N GLY A 192 4.79 58.07 -12.97
CA GLY A 192 3.44 58.66 -13.07
C GLY A 192 3.39 60.15 -12.74
N PRO A 193 2.20 60.78 -12.81
CA PRO A 193 2.05 62.22 -12.60
C PRO A 193 2.16 62.58 -11.11
N ASP A 194 3.14 63.41 -10.78
CA ASP A 194 3.41 63.87 -9.41
C ASP A 194 2.68 65.19 -9.10
N ASN A 195 1.35 65.15 -9.19
CA ASN A 195 0.49 66.30 -8.91
C ASN A 195 0.02 66.31 -7.44
N PRO A 196 -0.17 67.49 -6.80
CA PRO A 196 -0.62 67.57 -5.42
C PRO A 196 -2.03 66.98 -5.20
N ARG A 197 -2.84 66.86 -6.27
CA ARG A 197 -4.13 66.16 -6.24
C ARG A 197 -3.96 64.64 -6.13
N VAL A 198 -3.04 64.07 -6.92
CA VAL A 198 -2.72 62.63 -6.92
C VAL A 198 -2.11 62.23 -5.58
N ARG A 199 -1.20 63.04 -5.02
CA ARG A 199 -0.64 62.81 -3.68
C ARG A 199 -1.70 62.70 -2.58
N ARG A 200 -2.69 63.62 -2.55
CA ARG A 200 -3.79 63.55 -1.58
C ARG A 200 -4.65 62.29 -1.73
N GLN A 201 -4.89 61.86 -2.96
CA GLN A 201 -5.64 60.62 -3.23
C GLN A 201 -4.83 59.39 -2.78
N LEU A 202 -3.52 59.37 -3.04
CA LEU A 202 -2.62 58.33 -2.56
C LEU A 202 -2.56 58.28 -1.04
N ASP A 203 -2.49 59.43 -0.37
CA ASP A 203 -2.51 59.50 1.11
C ASP A 203 -3.77 58.82 1.66
N GLN A 204 -4.93 59.12 1.08
CA GLN A 204 -6.20 58.50 1.48
C GLN A 204 -6.23 57.00 1.20
N VAL A 205 -5.81 56.57 0.01
CA VAL A 205 -5.76 55.13 -0.36
C VAL A 205 -4.83 54.36 0.58
N LEU A 206 -3.62 54.88 0.82
CA LEU A 206 -2.61 54.23 1.64
C LEU A 206 -3.02 54.19 3.11
N LEU A 207 -3.63 55.27 3.63
CA LEU A 207 -4.10 55.35 5.02
C LEU A 207 -5.18 54.30 5.35
N PHE A 208 -6.08 54.02 4.41
CA PHE A 208 -7.18 53.06 4.59
C PHE A 208 -6.87 51.65 4.06
N SER A 209 -5.69 51.44 3.50
CA SER A 209 -5.26 50.13 3.04
C SER A 209 -4.62 49.31 4.17
N ARG A 210 -4.73 47.98 4.08
CA ARG A 210 -4.16 47.06 5.06
C ARG A 210 -3.00 46.30 4.42
N PHE A 211 -1.82 46.48 4.99
CA PHE A 211 -0.62 45.77 4.59
C PHE A 211 -0.21 44.76 5.66
N ARG A 212 0.38 43.66 5.22
CA ARG A 212 1.11 42.75 6.10
C ARG A 212 2.56 43.21 6.17
N PRO A 213 3.10 43.47 7.38
CA PRO A 213 4.50 43.87 7.55
C PRO A 213 5.47 42.81 7.04
N GLN A 214 6.70 43.22 6.75
CA GLN A 214 7.79 42.28 6.54
C GLN A 214 8.06 41.50 7.83
N MET A 215 8.26 40.19 7.73
CA MET A 215 8.64 39.35 8.86
C MET A 215 10.02 38.75 8.66
N SER A 216 10.80 38.70 9.74
CA SER A 216 12.07 37.98 9.83
C SER A 216 12.04 37.12 11.10
N PHE A 217 12.29 35.82 10.98
CA PHE A 217 12.23 34.86 12.09
C PHE A 217 10.95 34.96 12.95
N GLY A 218 9.80 35.15 12.30
CA GLY A 218 8.49 35.27 12.97
C GLY A 218 8.24 36.59 13.71
N ARG A 219 9.15 37.58 13.63
CA ARG A 219 8.96 38.92 14.18
C ARG A 219 8.66 39.92 13.08
N PHE A 220 7.71 40.83 13.33
CA PHE A 220 7.41 41.94 12.44
C PHE A 220 8.53 42.98 12.48
N MET A 221 8.97 43.39 11.30
CA MET A 221 10.03 44.38 11.09
C MET A 221 9.45 45.61 10.38
N SER A 222 9.97 46.79 10.71
CA SER A 222 9.73 48.01 9.95
C SER A 222 10.65 48.09 8.73
N GLY A 223 10.22 48.80 7.69
CA GLY A 223 11.05 49.04 6.50
C GLY A 223 10.78 48.10 5.33
N GLY A 224 9.72 47.27 5.41
CA GLY A 224 9.26 46.52 4.26
C GLY A 224 8.75 47.43 3.15
N HIS A 225 9.01 47.07 1.90
CA HIS A 225 8.57 47.82 0.73
C HIS A 225 7.52 47.04 -0.05
N VAL A 226 6.44 47.71 -0.46
CA VAL A 226 5.45 47.18 -1.40
C VAL A 226 5.35 48.09 -2.59
N ILE A 227 5.36 47.49 -3.78
CA ILE A 227 5.17 48.19 -5.05
C ILE A 227 3.69 48.06 -5.43
N LEU A 228 3.03 49.19 -5.58
CA LEU A 228 1.65 49.31 -6.00
C LEU A 228 1.60 49.88 -7.42
N SER A 229 0.79 49.27 -8.28
CA SER A 229 0.50 49.76 -9.61
C SER A 229 -0.96 50.16 -9.67
N PHE A 230 -1.21 51.43 -9.95
CA PHE A 230 -2.54 51.95 -10.25
C PHE A 230 -2.68 52.15 -11.76
N SER A 231 -3.87 51.84 -12.27
CA SER A 231 -4.23 51.98 -13.67
C SER A 231 -5.64 52.53 -13.74
N ASP A 232 -5.87 53.51 -14.61
CA ASP A 232 -7.19 54.05 -14.84
C ASP A 232 -7.96 53.17 -15.83
N ILE A 233 -9.20 52.82 -15.51
CA ILE A 233 -10.07 52.06 -16.39
C ILE A 233 -11.03 53.06 -17.02
N SER A 234 -10.60 53.68 -18.11
CA SER A 234 -11.45 54.56 -18.92
C SER A 234 -12.37 53.71 -19.79
N VAL A 235 -13.62 53.53 -19.35
CA VAL A 235 -14.66 52.92 -20.19
C VAL A 235 -15.13 53.99 -21.18
N LYS A 236 -14.60 53.96 -22.41
CA LYS A 236 -15.14 54.75 -23.51
C LYS A 236 -16.53 54.21 -23.87
N GLY A 237 -17.56 55.02 -23.65
CA GLY A 237 -18.91 54.82 -24.19
C GLY A 237 -19.03 55.34 -25.62
#